data_AF-A0A973AV23-F1
#
_entry.id   AF-A0A973AV23-F1
#
_cell.length_a   1.000
_cell.length_b   1.000
_cell.length_c   1.000
_cell.angle_alpha   90.00
_cell.angle_beta   90.00
_cell.angle_gamma   90.00
#
_symmetry.space_group_name_H-M   'P 1'
#
loop_
_entity.id
_entity.type
_entity.pdbx_description
1 polymer ?
#
loop_
_entity_poly.entity_id
_entity_poly.type
_entity_poly.pdbx_seq_one_letter_code
_entity_poly.pdbx_strand_id
1 'polypeptide(L)'
;MIISTNWLADYVSVPAEVDTLVERLLLSGLNHESTRTVGADTAIEIEVTSNRPDCLGHIGVAREASVLFDRPLCIPDPRLVEATAAAVGQIAVEIRAALICPFYSARVIRGVRVGPSPPWLVERLATVGVASINNVVDITNY
;
A
#
# COMPACT_ATOMS: atom_id res chain seq x y z
N MET A 1 10.83 -3.53 5.33
CA MET A 1 9.50 -2.95 5.01
C MET A 1 8.58 -3.24 6.19
N ILE A 2 7.73 -2.30 6.59
CA ILE A 2 6.74 -2.52 7.66
C ILE A 2 5.36 -2.75 7.04
N ILE A 3 4.69 -3.83 7.41
CA ILE A 3 3.29 -4.11 7.05
C ILE A 3 2.38 -3.94 8.27
N SER A 4 1.13 -3.55 8.01
CA SER A 4 0.06 -3.42 9.00
C SER A 4 -0.88 -4.60 8.84
N THR A 5 -1.24 -5.29 9.93
CA THR A 5 -2.19 -6.41 9.86
C THR A 5 -3.60 -5.94 9.51
N ASN A 6 -4.03 -4.77 10.00
CA ASN A 6 -5.34 -4.20 9.66
C ASN A 6 -5.43 -3.75 8.20
N TRP A 7 -4.33 -3.31 7.60
CA TRP A 7 -4.30 -2.97 6.18
C TRP A 7 -4.18 -4.23 5.32
N LEU A 8 -3.35 -5.19 5.72
CA LEU A 8 -3.25 -6.49 5.03
C LEU A 8 -4.61 -7.21 4.97
N ALA A 9 -5.41 -7.09 6.03
CA ALA A 9 -6.74 -7.68 6.15
C ALA A 9 -7.77 -7.20 5.11
N ASP A 10 -7.56 -6.03 4.48
CA ASP A 10 -8.42 -5.57 3.37
C ASP A 10 -8.28 -6.46 2.13
N TYR A 11 -7.10 -7.08 1.96
CA TYR A 11 -6.74 -7.82 0.77
C TYR A 11 -6.83 -9.32 0.95
N VAL A 12 -6.58 -9.84 2.15
CA VAL A 12 -6.61 -11.27 2.42
C VAL A 12 -6.99 -11.51 3.86
N SER A 13 -7.77 -12.54 4.13
CA SER A 13 -8.02 -12.94 5.52
C SER A 13 -6.69 -13.34 6.18
N VAL A 14 -6.31 -12.63 7.24
CA VAL A 14 -5.07 -12.86 8.00
C VAL A 14 -5.37 -13.89 9.12
N PRO A 15 -4.44 -14.80 9.49
CA PRO A 15 -4.64 -15.66 10.67
C PRO A 15 -4.80 -14.83 11.95
N ALA A 16 -5.52 -15.37 12.93
CA ALA A 16 -5.75 -14.69 14.20
C ALA A 16 -4.45 -14.50 15.01
N GLU A 17 -3.54 -15.47 14.90
CA GLU A 17 -2.23 -15.42 15.55
C GLU A 17 -1.19 -14.85 14.58
N VAL A 18 -0.62 -13.70 14.96
CA VAL A 18 0.40 -13.01 14.17
C VAL A 18 1.65 -13.87 13.98
N ASP A 19 2.03 -14.67 14.98
CA ASP A 19 3.21 -15.54 14.89
C ASP A 19 3.08 -16.56 13.75
N THR A 20 1.86 -17.06 13.50
CA THR A 20 1.61 -17.97 12.37
C THR A 20 1.79 -17.26 11.02
N LEU A 21 1.36 -15.99 10.91
CA LEU A 21 1.60 -15.19 9.70
C LEU A 21 3.09 -15.01 9.47
N VAL A 22 3.81 -14.58 10.51
CA VAL A 22 5.24 -14.30 10.47
C VAL A 22 6.04 -15.54 10.07
N GLU A 23 5.76 -16.69 10.69
CA GLU A 23 6.43 -17.95 10.40
C GLU A 23 6.26 -18.36 8.92
N ARG A 24 5.05 -18.29 8.37
CA ARG A 24 4.82 -18.66 6.97
C ARG A 24 5.45 -17.67 5.98
N LEU A 25 5.41 -16.38 6.30
CA LEU A 25 6.08 -15.36 5.48
C LEU A 25 7.60 -15.59 5.48
N LEU A 26 8.20 -15.91 6.62
CA LEU A 26 9.61 -16.28 6.73
C LEU A 26 9.94 -17.48 5.82
N LEU A 27 9.12 -18.54 5.83
CA LEU A 27 9.30 -19.72 4.98
C LEU A 27 9.18 -19.42 3.48
N SER A 28 8.50 -18.34 3.10
CA SER A 28 8.44 -17.83 1.70
C SER A 28 9.60 -16.91 1.31
N GLY A 29 10.55 -16.64 2.23
CA GLY A 29 11.69 -15.77 2.01
C GLY A 29 11.45 -14.30 2.34
N LEU A 30 10.39 -13.98 3.10
CA LEU A 30 10.16 -12.65 3.68
C LEU A 30 10.59 -12.69 5.14
N ASN A 31 11.87 -12.42 5.40
CA ASN A 31 12.44 -12.61 6.73
C ASN A 31 11.80 -11.67 7.74
N HIS A 32 11.47 -12.19 8.92
CA HIS A 32 10.95 -11.39 10.02
C HIS A 32 12.08 -10.67 10.75
N GLU A 33 11.93 -9.37 10.96
CA GLU A 33 12.86 -8.56 11.75
C GLU A 33 12.27 -8.19 13.11
N SER A 34 11.05 -7.65 13.12
CA SER A 34 10.41 -7.21 14.35
C SER A 34 8.89 -7.24 14.27
N THR A 35 8.23 -7.37 15.42
CA THR A 35 6.78 -7.19 15.56
C THR A 35 6.53 -6.20 16.68
N ARG A 36 5.68 -5.20 16.44
CA ARG A 36 5.29 -4.20 17.45
C ARG A 36 3.81 -3.88 17.36
N THR A 37 3.17 -3.70 18.50
CA THR A 37 1.78 -3.25 18.59
C THR A 37 1.72 -1.73 18.43
N VAL A 38 0.82 -1.24 17.57
CA VAL A 38 0.57 0.19 17.36
C VAL A 38 -0.93 0.45 17.48
N GLY A 39 -1.37 0.94 18.64
CA GLY A 39 -2.79 1.08 18.93
C GLY A 39 -3.50 -0.28 18.92
N ALA A 40 -4.49 -0.43 18.04
CA ALA A 40 -5.21 -1.69 17.81
C ALA A 40 -4.67 -2.49 16.60
N ASP A 41 -3.57 -2.05 16.00
CA ASP A 41 -2.93 -2.68 14.85
C ASP A 41 -1.61 -3.35 15.25
N THR A 42 -1.10 -4.22 14.38
CA THR A 42 0.23 -4.83 14.52
C THR A 42 1.10 -4.49 13.33
N ALA A 43 2.23 -3.85 13.61
CA ALA A 43 3.27 -3.58 12.65
C ALA A 43 4.26 -4.76 12.64
N ILE A 44 4.42 -5.39 11.48
CA ILE A 44 5.38 -6.47 11.24
C ILE A 44 6.44 -5.93 10.30
N GLU A 45 7.68 -5.92 10.76
CA GLU A 45 8.82 -5.56 9.93
C GLU A 45 9.39 -6.81 9.27
N ILE A 46 9.42 -6.78 7.95
CA ILE A 46 9.98 -7.84 7.11
C ILE A 46 11.12 -7.30 6.25
N GLU A 47 12.18 -8.10 6.12
CA GLU A 47 13.21 -7.89 5.13
C GLU A 47 12.73 -8.48 3.80
N VAL A 48 12.65 -7.63 2.77
CA VAL A 48 12.28 -8.04 1.41
C VAL A 48 13.57 -8.09 0.58
N THR A 49 13.91 -9.27 0.07
CA THR A 49 15.11 -9.45 -0.74
C THR A 49 14.98 -8.72 -2.09
N SER A 50 16.12 -8.31 -2.68
CA SER A 50 16.15 -7.50 -3.91
C SER A 50 15.46 -8.13 -5.13
N ASN A 51 15.29 -9.45 -5.14
CA ASN A 51 14.60 -10.20 -6.19
C ASN A 51 13.08 -10.33 -5.98
N ARG A 52 12.53 -9.77 -4.89
CA ARG A 52 11.09 -9.81 -4.56
C ARG A 52 10.43 -8.41 -4.53
N PRO A 53 10.60 -7.58 -5.58
CA PRO A 53 9.99 -6.24 -5.61
C PRO A 53 8.45 -6.29 -5.58
N ASP A 54 7.87 -7.43 -5.96
CA ASP A 54 6.44 -7.70 -5.84
C ASP A 54 5.92 -7.58 -4.40
N CYS A 55 6.77 -7.81 -3.39
CA CYS A 55 6.44 -7.75 -1.97
C CYS A 55 6.81 -6.43 -1.27
N LEU A 56 7.15 -5.38 -2.02
CA LEU A 56 7.44 -4.04 -1.46
C LEU A 56 6.18 -3.22 -1.11
N GLY A 57 5.02 -3.87 -0.99
CA GLY A 57 3.74 -3.26 -0.66
C GLY A 57 2.76 -4.29 -0.09
N HIS A 58 1.72 -3.82 0.64
CA HIS A 58 0.76 -4.69 1.31
C HIS A 58 0.01 -5.62 0.35
N ILE A 59 -0.31 -5.18 -0.88
CA ILE A 59 -0.95 -6.04 -1.90
C ILE A 59 -0.03 -7.21 -2.29
N GLY A 60 1.27 -6.96 -2.38
CA GLY A 60 2.28 -7.97 -2.66
C GLY A 60 2.35 -9.04 -1.59
N VAL A 61 2.47 -8.59 -0.35
CA VAL A 61 2.46 -9.47 0.82
C VAL A 61 1.11 -10.19 0.97
N ALA A 62 -0.01 -9.54 0.62
CA ALA A 62 -1.32 -10.18 0.62
C ALA A 62 -1.43 -11.29 -0.42
N ARG A 63 -0.83 -11.14 -1.60
CA ARG A 63 -0.74 -12.21 -2.61
C ARG A 63 0.04 -13.40 -2.07
N GLU A 64 1.18 -13.15 -1.41
CA GLU A 64 1.97 -14.21 -0.79
C GLU A 64 1.17 -14.93 0.30
N ALA A 65 0.57 -14.19 1.23
CA ALA A 65 -0.27 -14.74 2.29
C ALA A 65 -1.50 -15.50 1.73
N SER A 66 -2.11 -15.02 0.65
CA SER A 66 -3.22 -15.71 -0.02
C SER A 66 -2.83 -17.12 -0.46
N VAL A 67 -1.64 -17.29 -1.04
CA VAL A 67 -1.11 -18.61 -1.44
C VAL A 67 -0.73 -19.43 -0.21
N LEU A 68 0.00 -18.84 0.74
CA LEU A 68 0.49 -19.54 1.94
C LEU A 68 -0.63 -20.09 2.82
N PHE A 69 -1.79 -19.43 2.85
CA PHE A 69 -2.93 -19.80 3.69
C PHE A 69 -4.10 -20.40 2.92
N ASP A 70 -4.00 -20.55 1.59
CA ASP A 70 -5.09 -20.97 0.70
C ASP A 70 -6.37 -20.15 0.92
N ARG A 71 -6.21 -18.82 0.84
CA ARG A 71 -7.29 -17.86 1.09
C ARG A 71 -7.52 -16.97 -0.12
N PRO A 72 -8.77 -16.58 -0.41
CA PRO A 72 -9.06 -15.70 -1.53
C PRO A 72 -8.38 -14.34 -1.34
N LEU A 73 -7.79 -13.85 -2.42
CA LEU A 73 -7.26 -12.49 -2.52
C LEU A 73 -8.35 -11.54 -3.02
N CYS A 74 -8.53 -10.43 -2.32
CA CYS A 74 -9.35 -9.29 -2.70
C CYS A 74 -8.42 -8.15 -3.13
N ILE A 75 -8.48 -7.74 -4.41
CA ILE A 75 -7.77 -6.54 -4.87
C ILE A 75 -8.81 -5.48 -5.23
N PRO A 76 -8.73 -4.25 -4.70
CA PRO A 76 -9.62 -3.16 -5.10
C PRO A 76 -9.54 -2.92 -6.60
N ASP A 77 -10.71 -2.75 -7.22
CA ASP A 77 -10.80 -2.38 -8.62
C ASP A 77 -10.29 -0.94 -8.82
N PRO A 78 -9.22 -0.73 -9.61
CA PRO A 78 -8.64 0.60 -9.79
C PRO A 78 -9.48 1.48 -10.75
N ARG A 79 -10.56 0.95 -11.36
CA ARG A 79 -11.41 1.72 -12.27
C ARG A 79 -12.08 2.88 -11.52
N LEU A 80 -11.82 4.09 -11.97
CA LEU A 80 -12.43 5.30 -11.44
C LEU A 80 -13.68 5.67 -12.23
N VAL A 81 -14.63 6.31 -11.56
CA VAL A 81 -15.71 7.03 -12.24
C VAL A 81 -15.14 8.34 -12.76
N GLU A 82 -15.04 8.47 -14.08
CA GLU A 82 -14.47 9.66 -14.71
C GLU A 82 -15.51 10.77 -14.87
N ALA A 83 -15.07 12.01 -14.68
CA ALA A 83 -15.87 13.17 -15.05
C ALA A 83 -15.93 13.29 -16.59
N THR A 84 -16.99 13.92 -17.11
CA THR A 84 -17.14 14.19 -18.55
C THR A 84 -16.08 15.15 -19.09
N ALA A 85 -15.48 15.99 -18.23
CA ALA A 85 -14.44 16.94 -18.62
C ALA A 85 -13.08 16.25 -18.79
N ALA A 86 -12.57 16.23 -20.01
CA ALA A 86 -11.25 15.70 -20.32
C ALA A 86 -10.12 16.51 -19.65
N ALA A 87 -9.05 15.84 -19.22
CA ALA A 87 -7.84 16.49 -18.72
C ALA A 87 -7.06 17.23 -19.82
N VAL A 88 -7.30 16.89 -21.09
CA VAL A 88 -6.73 17.58 -22.26
C VAL A 88 -7.08 19.07 -22.20
N GLY A 89 -6.06 19.93 -22.36
CA GLY A 89 -6.20 21.38 -22.27
C GLY A 89 -6.16 21.95 -20.84
N GLN A 90 -6.06 21.10 -19.81
CA GLN A 90 -5.90 21.56 -18.41
C GLN A 90 -4.45 21.45 -17.94
N ILE A 91 -3.75 20.41 -18.40
CA ILE A 91 -2.33 20.19 -18.14
C ILE A 91 -1.65 19.72 -19.42
N ALA A 92 -0.37 20.03 -19.56
CA ALA A 92 0.50 19.51 -20.61
C ALA A 92 1.67 18.78 -19.95
N VAL A 93 1.97 17.57 -20.42
CA VAL A 93 3.11 16.76 -19.98
C VAL A 93 4.08 16.63 -21.15
N GLU A 94 5.34 16.99 -20.92
CA GLU A 94 6.42 16.89 -21.90
C GLU A 94 7.53 16.01 -21.32
N ILE A 95 7.88 14.93 -22.02
CA ILE A 95 9.02 14.08 -21.67
C ILE A 95 10.26 14.59 -22.42
N ARG A 96 11.07 15.41 -21.76
CA ARG A 96 12.27 16.02 -22.36
C ARG A 96 13.45 15.07 -22.51
N ALA A 97 13.48 14.00 -21.74
CA ALA A 97 14.61 13.07 -21.66
C ALA A 97 14.13 11.61 -21.76
N ALA A 98 13.54 11.26 -22.91
CA ALA A 98 12.89 9.96 -23.14
C ALA A 98 13.81 8.73 -22.93
N LEU A 99 15.13 8.90 -23.04
CA LEU A 99 16.10 7.83 -22.78
C LEU A 99 16.17 7.41 -21.30
N ILE A 100 16.03 8.36 -20.37
CA ILE A 100 16.11 8.09 -18.91
C ILE A 100 14.76 8.15 -18.22
N CYS A 101 13.73 8.66 -18.88
CA CYS A 101 12.35 8.66 -18.42
C CYS A 101 11.44 8.27 -19.60
N PRO A 102 11.26 6.97 -19.87
CA PRO A 102 10.50 6.52 -21.03
C PRO A 102 8.98 6.73 -20.87
N PHE A 103 8.50 6.95 -19.65
CA PHE A 103 7.08 7.09 -19.34
C PHE A 103 6.82 8.08 -18.22
N TYR A 104 5.84 8.96 -18.45
CA TYR A 104 5.25 9.82 -17.43
C TYR A 104 3.77 9.99 -17.75
N SER A 105 2.91 9.89 -16.75
CA SER A 105 1.48 10.12 -16.91
C SER A 105 0.97 10.99 -15.77
N ALA A 106 -0.11 11.70 -16.01
CA ALA A 106 -0.74 12.57 -15.03
C ALA A 106 -2.26 12.46 -15.16
N ARG A 107 -2.96 12.65 -14.05
CA ARG A 107 -4.42 12.79 -13.99
C ARG A 107 -4.78 14.06 -13.25
N VAL A 108 -5.87 14.69 -13.64
CA VAL A 108 -6.41 15.87 -12.96
C VAL A 108 -7.63 15.47 -12.14
N ILE A 109 -7.57 15.74 -10.84
CA ILE A 109 -8.68 15.54 -9.90
C ILE A 109 -9.10 16.93 -9.41
N ARG A 110 -10.40 17.22 -9.45
CA ARG A 110 -10.96 18.52 -9.02
C ARG A 110 -11.94 18.35 -7.87
N GLY A 111 -12.16 19.45 -7.15
CA GLY A 111 -13.10 19.49 -6.03
C GLY A 111 -12.56 18.88 -4.75
N VAL A 112 -11.26 18.57 -4.69
CA VAL A 112 -10.60 18.09 -3.46
C VAL A 112 -10.56 19.24 -2.45
N ARG A 113 -11.11 19.00 -1.26
CA ARG A 113 -10.90 19.87 -0.10
C ARG A 113 -9.74 19.33 0.71
N VAL A 114 -8.68 20.12 0.83
CA VAL A 114 -7.51 19.76 1.64
C VAL A 114 -7.88 19.89 3.12
N GLY A 115 -7.57 18.86 3.90
CA GLY A 115 -7.84 18.83 5.33
C GLY A 115 -7.20 17.61 6.01
N PRO A 116 -7.48 17.41 7.30
CA PRO A 116 -7.02 16.23 8.02
C PRO A 116 -7.47 14.94 7.33
N SER A 117 -6.59 13.94 7.33
CA SER A 117 -6.93 12.60 6.86
C SER A 117 -7.96 11.93 7.77
N PRO A 118 -8.79 11.02 7.22
CA PRO A 118 -9.69 10.23 8.04
C PRO A 118 -8.91 9.35 9.03
N PRO A 119 -9.45 9.03 10.22
CA PRO A 119 -8.73 8.30 11.27
C PRO A 119 -8.09 7.00 10.81
N TRP A 120 -8.79 6.19 10.01
CA TRP A 120 -8.29 4.92 9.50
C TRP A 120 -6.99 5.08 8.68
N LEU A 121 -6.86 6.18 7.93
CA LEU A 121 -5.67 6.44 7.11
C LEU A 121 -4.50 6.88 7.99
N VAL A 122 -4.78 7.75 8.97
CA VAL A 122 -3.79 8.21 9.95
C VAL A 122 -3.24 7.03 10.75
N GLU A 123 -4.11 6.14 11.22
CA GLU A 123 -3.75 4.95 12.01
C GLU A 123 -2.91 3.96 11.20
N ARG A 124 -3.27 3.70 9.94
CA ARG A 124 -2.49 2.81 9.06
C ARG A 124 -1.11 3.37 8.74
N LEU A 125 -1.02 4.67 8.42
CA LEU A 125 0.27 5.33 8.18
C LEU A 125 1.15 5.31 9.44
N ALA A 126 0.58 5.62 10.60
CA ALA A 126 1.32 5.56 11.87
C ALA A 126 1.86 4.15 12.17
N THR A 127 1.08 3.11 11.84
CA THR A 127 1.50 1.71 12.02
C THR A 127 2.75 1.38 11.20
N VAL A 128 2.83 1.89 9.96
CA VAL A 128 4.01 1.71 9.10
C VAL A 128 5.10 2.78 9.31
N GLY A 129 4.96 3.62 10.35
CA GLY A 129 5.98 4.60 10.73
C GLY A 129 5.94 5.92 9.95
N VAL A 130 4.86 6.20 9.25
CA VAL A 130 4.66 7.43 8.47
C VAL A 130 3.77 8.41 9.24
N ALA A 131 4.25 9.64 9.43
CA ALA A 131 3.45 10.70 10.04
C ALA A 131 2.44 11.27 9.05
N SER A 132 1.19 11.42 9.50
CA SER A 132 0.12 12.06 8.71
C SER A 132 0.36 13.57 8.58
N ILE A 133 0.04 14.11 7.41
CA ILE A 133 0.13 15.54 7.08
C ILE A 133 -1.24 16.09 6.69
N ASN A 134 -1.85 15.55 5.63
CA ASN A 134 -3.20 15.89 5.18
C ASN A 134 -3.69 14.83 4.17
N ASN A 135 -4.98 14.84 3.87
CA ASN A 135 -5.62 13.85 3.00
C ASN A 135 -5.01 13.71 1.59
N VAL A 136 -4.36 14.75 1.05
CA VAL A 136 -3.72 14.70 -0.27
C VAL A 136 -2.32 14.10 -0.20
N VAL A 137 -1.54 14.44 0.82
CA VAL A 137 -0.19 13.87 0.99
C VAL A 137 -0.29 12.42 1.46
N ASP A 138 -1.19 12.14 2.40
CA ASP A 138 -1.30 10.84 3.04
C ASP A 138 -1.76 9.75 2.07
N ILE A 139 -2.66 10.07 1.13
CA ILE A 139 -3.10 9.11 0.11
C ILE A 139 -2.00 8.78 -0.91
N THR A 140 -0.93 9.58 -0.99
CA THR A 140 0.24 9.24 -1.83
C THR A 140 1.26 8.39 -1.11
N ASN A 141 1.23 8.37 0.23
CA ASN A 141 2.04 7.48 1.06
C ASN A 141 1.37 6.13 1.30
N TYR A 142 0.04 6.09 1.25
CA TYR A 142 -0.80 4.91 1.37
C TYR A 142 -0.91 4.15 0.05
#